data_AF-A0A1M6PDI8-F1
#
_entry.id   AF-A0A1M6PDI8-F1
#
_cell.length_a   1.000
_cell.length_b   1.000
_cell.length_c   1.000
_cell.angle_alpha   90.00
_cell.angle_beta   90.00
_cell.angle_gamma   90.00
#
_symmetry.space_group_name_H-M   'P 1'
#
loop_
_entity.id
_entity.type
_entity.pdbx_description
1 polymer ?
#
loop_
_entity_poly.entity_id
_entity_poly.type
_entity_poly.pdbx_seq_one_letter_code
_entity_poly.pdbx_strand_id
1 'polypeptide(L)'
;MGIGYILVIVVAGLLASYFFGKLAKEKGYPAAKARRYPILLMIAAVIVSLAFLGSAFLLGIMMENLRNVLSMVYMLANWFLIAVYLVVLNKAYSNMKEAPDAQKLRERMEALQKERAEAGAQSEE
;
A
#
# COMPACT_ATOMS: atom_id res chain seq x y z
N MET A 1 13.48 0.36 -23.18
CA MET A 1 13.53 0.76 -21.75
C MET A 1 12.22 0.38 -21.02
N GLY A 2 11.74 -0.87 -21.12
CA GLY A 2 10.36 -1.22 -20.74
C GLY A 2 10.16 -1.92 -19.40
N ILE A 3 11.22 -2.27 -18.67
CA ILE A 3 11.11 -3.11 -17.44
C ILE A 3 11.69 -2.42 -16.20
N GLY A 4 12.50 -1.36 -16.38
CA GLY A 4 13.17 -0.68 -15.28
C GLY A 4 12.22 -0.10 -14.21
N TYR A 5 11.04 0.37 -14.62
CA TYR A 5 10.05 0.89 -13.67
C TYR A 5 9.44 -0.22 -12.79
N ILE A 6 9.30 -1.45 -13.30
CA ILE A 6 8.82 -2.60 -12.51
C ILE A 6 9.83 -2.92 -11.41
N LEU A 7 11.13 -2.89 -11.73
CA LEU A 7 12.18 -3.10 -10.74
C LEU A 7 12.12 -2.05 -9.62
N VAL A 8 11.85 -0.78 -9.95
CA VAL A 8 11.68 0.28 -8.94
C VAL A 8 10.52 -0.04 -8.00
N ILE A 9 9.36 -0.46 -8.53
CA ILE A 9 8.18 -0.85 -7.73
C ILE A 9 8.53 -2.03 -6.81
N VAL A 10 9.19 -3.06 -7.35
CA VAL A 10 9.56 -4.26 -6.59
C VAL A 10 10.53 -3.93 -5.46
N VAL A 11 11.60 -3.18 -5.75
CA VAL A 11 12.59 -2.78 -4.75
C VAL A 11 11.94 -1.93 -3.65
N ALA A 12 11.13 -0.94 -4.03
CA ALA A 12 10.41 -0.10 -3.07
C ALA A 12 9.44 -0.92 -2.20
N GLY A 13 8.74 -1.90 -2.77
CA GLY A 13 7.84 -2.78 -2.02
C GLY A 13 8.55 -3.69 -1.02
N LEU A 14 9.70 -4.25 -1.40
CA LEU A 14 10.53 -5.06 -0.51
C LEU A 14 11.09 -4.23 0.64
N LEU A 15 11.64 -3.05 0.35
CA LEU A 15 12.14 -2.12 1.37
C LEU A 15 11.02 -1.70 2.32
N ALA A 16 9.86 -1.29 1.79
CA ALA A 16 8.71 -0.93 2.61
C ALA A 16 8.26 -2.13 3.49
N SER A 17 8.19 -3.34 2.95
CA SER A 17 7.85 -4.54 3.73
C SER A 17 8.79 -4.72 4.93
N TYR A 18 10.09 -4.52 4.73
CA TYR A 18 11.08 -4.57 5.80
C TYR A 18 10.81 -3.50 6.88
N PHE A 19 10.62 -2.23 6.49
CA PHE A 19 10.37 -1.13 7.42
C PHE A 19 9.06 -1.28 8.20
N PHE A 20 7.97 -1.66 7.53
CA PHE A 20 6.69 -1.95 8.19
C PHE A 20 6.82 -3.12 9.17
N GLY A 21 7.56 -4.16 8.78
CA GLY A 21 7.84 -5.30 9.65
C GLY A 21 8.63 -4.93 10.90
N LYS A 22 9.62 -4.04 10.76
CA LYS A 22 10.42 -3.54 11.89
C LYS A 22 9.56 -2.70 12.83
N LEU A 23 8.81 -1.74 12.27
CA LEU A 23 7.94 -0.85 13.05
C LEU A 23 6.83 -1.61 13.79
N ALA A 24 6.26 -2.66 13.18
CA ALA A 24 5.29 -3.52 13.85
C ALA A 24 5.88 -4.19 15.08
N LYS A 25 7.10 -4.74 14.98
CA LYS A 25 7.77 -5.38 16.12
C LYS A 25 8.02 -4.40 17.25
N GLU A 26 8.51 -3.21 16.93
CA GLU A 26 8.78 -2.16 17.92
C GLU A 26 7.53 -1.75 18.69
N LYS A 27 6.37 -1.72 18.01
CA LYS A 27 5.08 -1.36 18.62
C LYS A 27 4.30 -2.53 19.23
N GLY A 28 4.86 -3.75 19.21
CA GLY A 28 4.19 -4.96 19.70
C GLY A 28 3.05 -5.49 18.82
N TYR A 29 2.96 -5.05 17.56
CA TYR A 29 2.01 -5.57 16.58
C TYR A 29 2.55 -6.81 15.85
N PRO A 30 1.68 -7.69 15.32
CA PRO A 30 2.09 -8.86 14.56
C PRO A 30 2.79 -8.48 13.25
N ALA A 31 4.12 -8.58 13.23
CA ALA A 31 4.98 -8.20 12.09
C ALA A 31 4.62 -8.92 10.79
N ALA A 32 4.12 -10.15 10.86
CA ALA A 32 3.68 -10.91 9.69
C ALA A 32 2.52 -10.24 8.95
N LYS A 33 1.58 -9.59 9.67
CA LYS A 33 0.46 -8.87 9.05
C LYS A 33 0.93 -7.54 8.44
N ALA A 34 1.78 -6.79 9.14
CA ALA A 34 2.29 -5.51 8.66
C ALA A 34 3.14 -5.64 7.38
N ARG A 35 3.92 -6.72 7.25
CA ARG A 35 4.72 -7.00 6.05
C ARG A 35 3.90 -7.30 4.79
N ARG A 36 2.68 -7.84 4.95
CA ARG A 36 1.80 -8.22 3.84
C ARG A 36 1.26 -7.02 3.08
N TYR A 37 1.01 -5.91 3.77
CA TYR A 37 0.40 -4.74 3.15
C TYR A 37 1.27 -4.14 2.03
N PRO A 38 2.57 -3.83 2.25
CA PRO A 38 3.43 -3.35 1.16
C PRO A 38 3.58 -4.35 0.01
N ILE A 39 3.57 -5.66 0.30
CA ILE A 39 3.66 -6.72 -0.72
C ILE A 39 2.40 -6.76 -1.58
N LEU A 40 1.21 -6.68 -0.98
CA LEU A 40 -0.05 -6.63 -1.73
C LEU A 40 -0.13 -5.38 -2.60
N LEU A 41 0.28 -4.24 -2.07
CA LEU A 41 0.33 -2.99 -2.83
C LEU A 41 1.34 -3.07 -3.99
N MET A 42 2.50 -3.69 -3.77
CA MET A 42 3.49 -3.95 -4.81
C MET A 42 2.91 -4.81 -5.93
N ILE A 43 2.25 -5.92 -5.59
CA ILE A 43 1.61 -6.81 -6.58
C ILE A 43 0.55 -6.05 -7.37
N ALA A 44 -0.30 -5.28 -6.69
CA ALA A 44 -1.32 -4.46 -7.36
C ALA A 44 -0.69 -3.45 -8.34
N ALA A 45 0.37 -2.75 -7.92
CA ALA A 45 1.08 -1.80 -8.77
C ALA A 45 1.73 -2.47 -10.00
N VAL A 46 2.30 -3.68 -9.83
CA VAL A 46 2.86 -4.47 -10.93
C VAL A 46 1.77 -4.89 -11.92
N ILE A 47 0.64 -5.42 -11.44
CA ILE A 47 -0.49 -5.83 -12.29
C ILE A 47 -1.01 -4.64 -13.12
N VAL A 48 -1.21 -3.49 -12.47
CA VAL A 48 -1.67 -2.29 -13.17
C VAL A 48 -0.63 -1.85 -14.21
N SER A 49 0.66 -1.85 -13.88
CA SER A 49 1.72 -1.50 -14.82
C SER A 49 1.74 -2.41 -16.06
N LEU A 50 1.57 -3.73 -15.85
CA LEU A 50 1.48 -4.71 -16.94
C LEU A 50 0.24 -4.52 -17.79
N ALA A 51 -0.90 -4.17 -17.18
CA ALA A 51 -2.12 -3.84 -17.93
C ALA A 51 -1.94 -2.60 -18.81
N PHE A 52 -1.27 -1.56 -18.31
CA PHE A 52 -0.91 -0.38 -19.11
C PHE A 52 0.08 -0.71 -20.23
N LEU A 53 1.04 -1.61 -20.00
CA LEU A 53 1.96 -2.07 -21.04
C LEU A 53 1.21 -2.81 -22.15
N GLY A 54 0.31 -3.72 -21.77
CA GLY A 54 -0.52 -4.48 -22.71
C GLY A 54 -1.44 -3.59 -23.53
N SER A 55 -2.09 -2.60 -22.91
CA SER A 55 -2.97 -1.67 -23.63
C SER A 55 -2.19 -0.75 -24.58
N ALA A 56 -1.03 -0.23 -24.15
CA ALA A 56 -0.17 0.57 -25.01
C ALA A 56 0.38 -0.24 -26.20
N PHE A 57 0.69 -1.52 -26.00
CA PHE A 57 1.12 -2.41 -27.07
C PHE A 57 0.00 -2.66 -28.09
N LEU A 58 -1.21 -3.00 -27.63
CA LEU A 58 -2.36 -3.23 -28.50
C LEU A 58 -2.74 -1.98 -29.31
N LEU A 59 -2.80 -0.82 -28.65
CA LEU A 59 -3.12 0.44 -29.32
C LEU A 59 -2.01 0.89 -30.27
N GLY A 60 -0.74 0.62 -29.95
CA GLY A 60 0.40 0.91 -30.81
C GLY A 60 0.42 0.08 -32.10
N ILE A 61 -0.14 -1.14 -32.09
CA ILE A 61 -0.34 -1.95 -33.29
C ILE A 61 -1.50 -1.41 -34.15
N MET A 62 -2.57 -0.91 -33.52
CA MET A 62 -3.75 -0.43 -34.25
C MET A 62 -3.61 0.99 -34.82
N MET A 63 -2.76 1.84 -34.24
CA MET A 63 -2.65 3.26 -34.61
C MET A 63 -1.18 3.71 -34.72
N GLU A 64 -0.51 3.31 -35.81
CA GLU A 64 0.90 3.67 -36.08
C GLU A 64 1.16 5.19 -36.04
N ASN A 65 0.21 5.99 -36.55
CA ASN A 65 0.34 7.46 -36.60
C ASN A 65 0.41 8.11 -35.20
N LEU A 66 -0.10 7.44 -34.17
CA LEU A 66 -0.12 7.95 -32.80
C LEU A 66 0.93 7.30 -31.90
N ARG A 67 1.77 6.39 -32.44
CA ARG A 67 2.75 5.61 -31.68
C ARG A 67 3.66 6.46 -30.79
N ASN A 68 4.12 7.61 -31.28
CA ASN A 68 4.97 8.53 -30.51
C ASN A 68 4.21 9.19 -29.35
N VAL A 69 2.96 9.60 -29.57
CA VAL A 69 2.10 10.19 -28.53
C VAL A 69 1.77 9.14 -27.47
N LEU A 70 1.40 7.93 -27.89
CA LEU A 70 1.14 6.82 -26.96
C LEU A 70 2.38 6.45 -26.16
N SER A 71 3.57 6.46 -26.76
CA SER A 71 4.82 6.21 -26.04
C SER A 71 5.09 7.24 -24.95
N MET A 72 4.83 8.53 -25.22
CA MET A 72 5.00 9.60 -24.24
C MET A 72 3.97 9.51 -23.11
N VAL A 73 2.69 9.27 -23.44
CA VAL A 73 1.62 9.06 -22.46
C VAL A 73 1.92 7.85 -21.57
N TYR A 74 2.39 6.76 -22.17
CA TYR A 74 2.79 5.55 -21.44
C TYR A 74 3.94 5.83 -20.47
N MET A 75 4.96 6.58 -20.90
CA MET A 75 6.06 6.96 -20.01
C MET A 75 5.57 7.79 -18.81
N LEU A 76 4.73 8.80 -19.06
CA LEU A 76 4.16 9.66 -18.00
C LEU A 76 3.26 8.86 -17.05
N ALA A 77 2.43 7.95 -17.57
CA ALA A 77 1.56 7.10 -16.77
C ALA A 77 2.35 6.20 -15.81
N ASN A 78 3.47 5.62 -16.26
CA ASN A 78 4.32 4.81 -15.39
C ASN A 78 4.99 5.63 -14.28
N TRP A 79 5.50 6.82 -14.59
CA TRP A 79 6.06 7.72 -13.58
C TRP A 79 5.02 8.17 -12.56
N PHE A 80 3.82 8.52 -13.04
CA PHE A 80 2.70 8.85 -12.18
C PHE A 80 2.32 7.68 -11.26
N LEU A 81 2.25 6.46 -11.80
CA LEU A 81 1.96 5.26 -11.02
C LEU A 81 3.01 4.99 -9.94
N ILE A 82 4.30 5.15 -10.24
CA ILE A 82 5.38 5.06 -9.25
C ILE A 82 5.17 6.11 -8.15
N ALA A 83 4.90 7.37 -8.53
CA ALA A 83 4.70 8.44 -7.56
C ALA A 83 3.51 8.13 -6.62
N VAL A 84 2.36 7.71 -7.17
CA VAL A 84 1.19 7.30 -6.39
C VAL A 84 1.55 6.14 -5.46
N TYR A 85 2.22 5.11 -5.97
CA TYR A 85 2.65 3.96 -5.17
C TYR A 85 3.51 4.37 -3.97
N LEU A 86 4.51 5.23 -4.18
CA LEU A 86 5.37 5.75 -3.11
C LEU A 86 4.61 6.62 -2.11
N VAL A 87 3.71 7.47 -2.58
CA VAL A 87 2.86 8.31 -1.70
C VAL A 87 1.96 7.44 -0.82
N VAL A 88 1.33 6.41 -1.38
CA VAL A 88 0.50 5.48 -0.61
C VAL A 88 1.32 4.74 0.45
N LEU A 89 2.51 4.24 0.09
CA LEU A 89 3.42 3.62 1.06
C LEU A 89 3.82 4.58 2.18
N ASN A 90 4.21 5.80 1.83
CA ASN A 90 4.65 6.81 2.80
C ASN A 90 3.52 7.18 3.76
N LYS A 91 2.30 7.39 3.23
CA LYS A 91 1.12 7.71 4.06
C LYS A 91 0.75 6.54 4.97
N ALA A 92 0.76 5.31 4.46
CA ALA A 92 0.51 4.13 5.28
C ALA A 92 1.57 3.94 6.38
N TYR A 93 2.84 4.28 6.10
CA TYR A 93 3.92 4.19 7.07
C TYR A 93 3.78 5.27 8.16
N SER A 94 3.46 6.52 7.79
CA SER A 94 3.19 7.60 8.75
C SER A 94 2.03 7.25 9.67
N ASN A 95 0.92 6.77 9.12
CA ASN A 95 -0.24 6.33 9.91
C ASN A 95 0.14 5.24 10.91
N MET A 96 0.97 4.28 10.50
CA MET A 96 1.45 3.22 11.38
C MET A 96 2.39 3.77 12.47
N LYS A 97 3.17 4.81 12.17
CA LYS A 97 4.04 5.49 13.13
C LYS A 97 3.27 6.33 14.14
N GLU A 98 2.12 6.87 13.77
CA GLU A 98 1.22 7.62 14.67
C GLU A 98 0.31 6.72 15.51
N ALA A 99 0.05 5.49 15.07
CA ALA A 99 -0.79 4.54 15.80
C ALA A 99 -0.27 4.27 17.24
N PRO A 100 -1.14 4.13 18.24
CA PRO A 100 -0.73 3.79 19.60
C PRO A 100 -0.06 2.42 19.64
N ASP A 101 0.77 2.18 20.66
CA ASP A 101 1.39 0.88 20.88
C ASP A 101 0.32 -0.19 21.17
N ALA A 102 0.61 -1.44 20.82
CA ALA A 102 -0.35 -2.54 20.95
C ALA A 102 -0.84 -2.72 22.40
N GLN A 103 0.00 -2.44 23.39
CA GLN A 103 -0.35 -2.51 24.80
C GLN A 103 -1.37 -1.45 25.21
N LYS A 104 -1.11 -0.17 24.88
CA LYS A 104 -2.04 0.93 25.16
C LYS A 104 -3.40 0.74 24.47
N LEU A 105 -3.39 0.13 23.28
CA LEU A 105 -4.62 -0.19 22.56
C LEU A 105 -5.44 -1.28 23.27
N ARG A 106 -4.78 -2.31 23.84
CA ARG A 106 -5.46 -3.37 24.61
C ARG A 106 -6.09 -2.80 25.88
N GLU A 107 -5.36 -1.99 26.63
CA GLU A 107 -5.87 -1.34 27.84
C GLU A 107 -7.11 -0.48 27.55
N ARG A 108 -7.10 0.30 26.46
CA ARG A 108 -8.28 1.07 26.02
C ARG A 108 -9.46 0.19 25.62
N MET A 109 -9.20 -0.92 24.94
CA MET A 109 -10.25 -1.85 24.52
C MET A 109 -10.90 -2.56 25.71
N GLU A 110 -10.11 -2.97 26.69
CA GLU A 110 -10.60 -3.55 27.94
C GLU A 110 -11.43 -2.53 28.74
N ALA A 111 -10.97 -1.28 28.85
CA ALA A 111 -11.72 -0.21 29.50
C ALA A 111 -13.07 0.06 28.80
N LEU A 112 -13.08 0.15 27.46
CA LEU A 112 -14.29 0.34 26.68
C LEU A 112 -15.26 -0.85 26.76
N GLN A 113 -14.74 -2.08 26.83
CA GLN A 113 -15.57 -3.26 27.01
C GLN A 113 -16.24 -3.26 28.39
N LYS A 114 -15.50 -2.85 29.42
CA LYS A 114 -16.03 -2.72 30.78
C LYS A 114 -17.12 -1.64 30.86
N GLU A 115 -16.87 -0.46 30.28
CA GLU A 115 -17.84 0.64 30.23
C GLU A 115 -19.12 0.24 29.48
N ARG A 116 -19.00 -0.49 28.37
CA ARG A 116 -20.17 -1.01 27.63
C ARG A 116 -20.95 -2.06 28.40
N ALA A 117 -20.27 -2.93 29.16
CA ALA A 117 -20.94 -3.92 29.99
C ALA A 117 -21.72 -3.26 31.13
N GLU A 118 -21.15 -2.24 31.76
CA GLU A 118 -21.80 -1.45 32.82
C GLU A 118 -22.97 -0.62 32.28
N ALA A 119 -22.83 0.02 31.11
CA ALA A 119 -23.90 0.77 30.46
C ALA A 119 -25.05 -0.13 29.96
N GLY A 120 -24.75 -1.35 29.51
CA GLY A 120 -25.76 -2.34 29.14
C GLY A 120 -26.57 -2.82 30.34
N ALA A 121 -25.90 -3.10 31.47
CA ALA A 121 -26.54 -3.52 32.71
C ALA A 121 -27.46 -2.44 33.31
N GLN A 122 -27.12 -1.16 33.15
CA GLN A 122 -27.95 -0.04 33.62
C GLN A 122 -29.18 0.23 32.74
N SER A 123 -29.29 -0.39 31.56
CA SER A 123 -30.44 -0.22 30.65
C SER A 123 -31.52 -1.30 30.81
N GLU A 124 -31.28 -2.31 31.64
CA GLU A 124 -32.20 -3.42 31.91
C GLU A 124 -32.89 -3.33 33.29
N GLU A 125 -32.56 -2.32 34.11
CA GLU A 125 -33.26 -1.95 35.36
C GLU A 125 -34.24 -0.79 35.17
#